data_AF-A0A385SWB1-F1
#
_entry.id   AF-A0A385SWB1-F1
#
_cell.length_a   1.000
_cell.length_b   1.000
_cell.length_c   1.000
_cell.angle_alpha   90.00
_cell.angle_beta   90.00
_cell.angle_gamma   90.00
#
_symmetry.space_group_name_H-M   'P 1'
#
loop_
_entity.id
_entity.type
_entity.pdbx_description
1 polymer ?
#
loop_
_entity_poly.entity_id
_entity_poly.type
_entity_poly.pdbx_seq_one_letter_code
_entity_poly.pdbx_strand_id
1 'polypeptide(L)'
;MILAVMTLAVLGWATWQGYGLLQQQNLGLDAATRSILIIAAAVALASAFMVALAISNAGDKTLRAHQFAKRFALYEKYNTAWLEIQNDFPGDQPVKLDVHLKELEALVVLLSSSKVIKAFYECEKTLGSDGLNTPAAHSARQKLLWAMREDLGQPGDFLLQKELLKNTN
;
A
#
# COMPACT_ATOMS: atom_id res chain seq x y z
N MET A 1 18.95 -3.07 4.35
CA MET A 1 20.39 -3.41 4.23
C MET A 1 20.87 -4.35 5.33
N ILE A 2 20.74 -3.98 6.62
CA ILE A 2 21.22 -4.81 7.77
C ILE A 2 20.63 -6.24 7.76
N LEU A 3 19.35 -6.38 7.40
CA LEU A 3 18.70 -7.69 7.37
C LEU A 3 19.29 -8.62 6.31
N ALA A 4 19.50 -8.11 5.09
CA ALA A 4 20.10 -8.89 4.00
C ALA A 4 21.53 -9.33 4.34
N VAL A 5 22.28 -8.48 5.06
CA VAL A 5 23.61 -8.82 5.57
C VAL A 5 23.52 -9.93 6.62
N MET A 6 22.53 -9.92 7.51
CA MET A 6 22.32 -10.99 8.49
C MET A 6 21.88 -12.30 7.83
N THR A 7 20.98 -12.29 6.85
CA THR A 7 20.59 -13.51 6.13
C THR A 7 21.76 -14.10 5.37
N LEU A 8 22.58 -13.26 4.73
CA LEU A 8 23.81 -13.69 4.06
C LEU A 8 24.86 -14.23 5.06
N ALA A 9 24.97 -13.64 6.24
CA ALA A 9 25.86 -14.14 7.30
C ALA A 9 25.40 -15.50 7.83
N VAL A 10 24.09 -15.72 8.03
CA VAL A 10 23.56 -17.03 8.44
C VAL A 10 23.74 -18.07 7.33
N LEU A 11 23.49 -17.71 6.07
CA LEU A 11 23.73 -18.60 4.93
C LEU A 11 25.21 -18.95 4.79
N GLY A 12 26.11 -17.97 4.91
CA GLY A 12 27.56 -18.17 4.89
C GLY A 12 28.06 -19.02 6.06
N TRP A 13 27.49 -18.85 7.24
CA TRP A 13 27.79 -19.70 8.40
C TRP A 13 27.29 -21.13 8.21
N ALA A 14 26.06 -21.31 7.68
CA ALA A 14 25.49 -22.63 7.42
C ALA A 14 26.26 -23.40 6.33
N THR A 15 26.68 -22.73 5.25
CA THR A 15 27.51 -23.34 4.19
C THR A 15 28.92 -23.66 4.71
N TRP A 16 29.50 -22.80 5.55
CA TRP A 16 30.77 -23.07 6.21
C TRP A 16 30.71 -24.29 7.14
N GLN A 17 29.65 -24.42 7.95
CA GLN A 17 29.41 -25.59 8.79
C GLN A 17 29.20 -26.87 7.96
N GLY A 18 28.46 -26.77 6.85
CA GLY A 18 28.31 -27.88 5.89
C GLY A 18 29.64 -28.32 5.27
N TYR A 19 30.52 -27.37 4.92
CA TYR A 19 31.85 -27.67 4.43
C TYR A 19 32.75 -28.30 5.51
N GLY A 20 32.70 -27.79 6.75
CA GLY A 20 33.40 -28.37 7.89
C GLY A 20 32.96 -29.81 8.18
N LEU A 21 31.66 -30.10 8.06
CA LEU A 21 31.10 -31.46 8.17
C LEU A 21 31.60 -32.41 7.07
N LEU A 22 31.71 -31.93 5.83
CA LEU A 22 32.26 -32.71 4.71
C LEU A 22 33.76 -32.98 4.89
N GLN A 23 34.53 -32.01 5.39
CA GLN A 23 35.94 -32.25 5.77
C GLN A 23 36.05 -33.21 6.96
N GLN A 24 35.17 -33.10 7.96
CA GLN A 24 35.14 -34.00 9.12
C GLN A 24 34.64 -35.41 8.80
N GLN A 25 33.94 -35.60 7.68
CA GLN A 25 33.61 -36.92 7.15
C GLN A 25 34.87 -37.74 6.84
N ASN A 26 35.94 -37.08 6.40
CA ASN A 26 37.27 -37.66 6.21
C ASN A 26 38.04 -37.90 7.53
N LEU A 27 37.55 -37.39 8.66
CA LEU A 27 38.16 -37.52 10.00
C LEU A 27 37.44 -38.53 10.92
N GLY A 28 36.42 -39.24 10.44
CA GLY A 28 35.83 -40.37 11.17
C GLY A 28 34.90 -40.01 12.32
N LEU A 29 34.15 -38.90 12.24
CA LEU A 29 33.15 -38.56 13.27
C LEU A 29 31.98 -39.57 13.33
N ASP A 30 31.56 -39.89 14.56
CA ASP A 30 30.46 -40.80 14.88
C ASP A 30 29.09 -40.31 14.34
N ALA A 31 28.22 -41.24 13.96
CA ALA A 31 26.99 -40.95 13.21
C ALA A 31 26.00 -40.06 14.00
N ALA A 32 26.02 -40.15 15.33
CA ALA A 32 25.16 -39.37 16.23
C ALA A 32 25.52 -37.87 16.22
N THR A 33 26.79 -37.51 16.15
CA THR A 33 27.21 -36.10 16.15
C THR A 33 26.87 -35.41 14.83
N ARG A 34 26.91 -36.17 13.71
CA ARG A 34 26.51 -35.68 12.38
C ARG A 34 25.02 -35.38 12.30
N SER A 35 24.17 -36.26 12.84
CA SER A 35 22.72 -36.05 12.81
C SER A 35 22.33 -34.84 13.65
N ILE A 36 22.95 -34.63 14.81
CA ILE A 36 22.72 -33.45 15.66
C ILE A 36 23.10 -32.15 14.92
N LEU A 37 24.23 -32.13 14.23
CA LEU A 37 24.67 -30.95 13.47
C LEU A 37 23.77 -30.63 12.27
N ILE A 38 23.29 -31.64 11.55
CA ILE A 38 22.33 -31.46 10.45
C ILE A 38 21.00 -30.90 10.99
N ILE A 39 20.51 -31.45 12.11
CA ILE A 39 19.28 -30.96 12.76
C ILE A 39 19.47 -29.51 13.22
N ALA A 40 20.62 -29.18 13.83
CA ALA A 40 20.91 -27.81 14.25
C ALA A 40 20.96 -26.82 13.07
N ALA A 41 21.57 -27.21 11.95
CA ALA A 41 21.57 -26.40 10.73
C ALA A 41 20.17 -26.21 10.14
N ALA A 42 19.34 -27.27 10.13
CA ALA A 42 17.96 -27.19 9.66
C ALA A 42 17.10 -26.26 10.54
N VAL A 43 17.26 -26.32 11.86
CA VAL A 43 16.57 -25.43 12.81
C VAL A 43 17.02 -23.97 12.64
N ALA A 44 18.31 -23.74 12.41
CA ALA A 44 18.83 -22.40 12.12
C ALA A 44 18.26 -21.81 10.83
N LEU A 45 18.13 -22.62 9.76
CA LEU A 45 17.50 -22.20 8.51
C LEU A 45 16.01 -21.92 8.67
N ALA A 46 15.27 -22.80 9.37
CA ALA A 46 13.84 -22.61 9.60
C ALA A 46 13.54 -21.35 10.42
N SER A 47 14.31 -21.11 11.48
CA SER A 47 14.17 -19.91 12.31
C SER A 47 14.51 -18.62 11.56
N ALA A 48 15.58 -18.62 10.75
CA ALA A 48 15.91 -17.47 9.89
C ALA A 48 14.78 -17.17 8.88
N PHE A 49 14.16 -18.20 8.32
CA PHE A 49 13.04 -18.04 7.39
C PHE A 49 11.78 -17.46 8.07
N MET A 50 11.44 -17.95 9.27
CA MET A 50 10.32 -17.40 10.05
C MET A 50 10.56 -15.93 10.43
N VAL A 51 11.77 -15.56 10.83
CA VAL A 51 12.13 -14.16 11.16
C VAL A 51 12.05 -13.28 9.92
N ALA A 52 12.55 -13.73 8.77
CA ALA A 52 12.45 -12.98 7.52
C ALA A 52 10.99 -12.73 7.10
N LEU A 53 10.13 -13.75 7.20
CA LEU A 53 8.69 -13.62 6.94
C LEU A 53 8.01 -12.67 7.93
N ALA A 54 8.31 -12.77 9.21
CA ALA A 54 7.75 -11.90 10.24
C ALA A 54 8.11 -10.43 9.99
N ILE A 55 9.36 -10.16 9.60
CA ILE A 55 9.84 -8.80 9.30
C ILE A 55 9.26 -8.27 8.00
N SER A 56 9.16 -9.09 6.95
CA SER A 56 8.49 -8.70 5.70
C SER A 56 7.04 -8.30 5.97
N ASN A 57 6.31 -9.11 6.74
CA ASN A 57 4.92 -8.83 7.10
C ASN A 57 4.77 -7.59 7.99
N ALA A 58 5.69 -7.38 8.95
CA ALA A 58 5.66 -6.20 9.80
C ALA A 58 6.02 -4.93 9.02
N GLY A 59 7.05 -5.00 8.17
CA GLY A 59 7.49 -3.92 7.29
C GLY A 59 6.39 -3.46 6.35
N ASP A 60 5.74 -4.39 5.67
CA ASP A 60 4.60 -4.11 4.78
C ASP A 60 3.43 -3.48 5.54
N LYS A 61 3.11 -3.94 6.76
CA LYS A 61 2.06 -3.35 7.59
C LYS A 61 2.40 -1.91 7.99
N THR A 62 3.64 -1.65 8.42
CA THR A 62 4.08 -0.30 8.78
C THR A 62 4.11 0.64 7.57
N LEU A 63 4.61 0.18 6.42
CA LEU A 63 4.61 0.96 5.18
C LEU A 63 3.19 1.29 4.73
N ARG A 64 2.28 0.31 4.74
CA ARG A 64 0.86 0.53 4.42
C ARG A 64 0.20 1.50 5.40
N ALA A 65 0.45 1.39 6.70
CA ALA A 65 -0.10 2.32 7.69
C ALA A 65 0.43 3.76 7.50
N HIS A 66 1.72 3.91 7.19
CA HIS A 66 2.34 5.22 6.97
C HIS A 66 1.89 5.86 5.65
N GLN A 67 1.68 5.05 4.60
CA GLN A 67 1.12 5.49 3.33
C GLN A 67 -0.38 5.81 3.46
N PHE A 68 -1.12 5.06 4.27
CA PHE A 68 -2.54 5.32 4.54
C PHE A 68 -2.76 6.72 5.10
N ALA A 69 -2.03 7.12 6.15
CA ALA A 69 -2.17 8.44 6.75
C ALA A 69 -1.90 9.58 5.74
N LYS A 70 -0.88 9.41 4.89
CA LYS A 70 -0.54 10.38 3.84
C LYS A 70 -1.60 10.47 2.74
N ARG A 71 -2.11 9.33 2.28
CA ARG A 71 -3.18 9.25 1.27
C ARG A 71 -4.49 9.81 1.81
N PHE A 72 -4.84 9.48 3.05
CA PHE A 72 -6.03 9.99 3.73
C PHE A 72 -5.99 11.52 3.83
N ALA A 73 -4.89 12.09 4.33
CA ALA A 73 -4.72 13.54 4.43
C ALA A 73 -4.76 14.23 3.05
N LEU A 74 -4.22 13.58 2.01
CA LEU A 74 -4.29 14.10 0.64
C LEU A 74 -5.74 14.16 0.13
N TYR A 75 -6.51 13.09 0.33
CA TYR A 75 -7.91 13.02 -0.11
C TYR A 75 -8.82 13.96 0.67
N GLU A 76 -8.55 14.15 1.96
CA GLU A 76 -9.24 15.14 2.78
C GLU A 76 -8.98 16.56 2.26
N LYS A 77 -7.71 16.92 2.01
CA LYS A 77 -7.35 18.22 1.42
C LYS A 77 -8.00 18.45 0.06
N TYR A 78 -8.02 17.42 -0.79
CA TYR A 78 -8.70 17.51 -2.08
C TYR A 78 -10.20 17.78 -1.92
N ASN A 79 -10.86 17.11 -0.99
CA ASN A 79 -12.29 17.30 -0.77
C ASN A 79 -12.60 18.70 -0.21
N THR A 80 -11.74 19.24 0.66
CA THR A 80 -11.85 20.62 1.17
C THR A 80 -11.67 21.63 0.05
N ALA A 81 -10.60 21.51 -0.75
CA ALA A 81 -10.37 22.40 -1.90
C ALA A 81 -11.52 22.36 -2.90
N TRP A 82 -12.11 21.19 -3.13
CA TRP A 82 -13.30 21.08 -3.96
C TRP A 82 -14.49 21.86 -3.37
N LEU A 83 -14.77 21.71 -2.07
CA LEU A 83 -15.89 22.40 -1.44
C LEU A 83 -15.71 23.92 -1.45
N GLU A 84 -14.48 24.41 -1.27
CA GLU A 84 -14.13 25.83 -1.41
C GLU A 84 -14.44 26.32 -2.82
N ILE A 85 -13.97 25.60 -3.86
CA ILE A 85 -14.25 25.94 -5.26
C ILE A 85 -15.75 25.90 -5.55
N GLN A 86 -16.49 24.96 -4.97
CA GLN A 86 -17.94 24.86 -5.14
C GLN A 86 -18.69 26.04 -4.50
N ASN A 87 -18.19 26.56 -3.37
CA ASN A 87 -18.76 27.74 -2.73
C ASN A 87 -18.41 29.02 -3.50
N ASP A 88 -17.20 29.11 -4.05
CA ASP A 88 -16.71 30.29 -4.78
C ASP A 88 -17.32 30.38 -6.19
N PHE A 89 -17.70 29.25 -6.79
CA PHE A 89 -18.30 29.19 -8.12
C PHE A 89 -19.65 28.43 -8.10
N PRO A 90 -20.74 29.07 -7.63
CA PRO A 90 -22.05 28.43 -7.53
C PRO A 90 -22.78 28.24 -8.87
N GLY A 91 -22.22 28.74 -9.99
CA GLY A 91 -22.84 28.64 -11.32
C GLY A 91 -22.36 27.45 -12.15
N ASP A 92 -23.09 27.11 -13.21
CA ASP A 92 -22.75 26.07 -14.19
C ASP A 92 -21.63 26.51 -15.16
N GLN A 93 -20.77 27.44 -14.77
CA GLN A 93 -19.72 27.94 -15.64
C GLN A 93 -18.51 27.00 -15.60
N PRO A 94 -17.80 26.84 -16.73
CA PRO A 94 -16.54 26.10 -16.76
C PRO A 94 -15.53 26.79 -15.84
N VAL A 95 -15.03 26.03 -14.87
CA VAL A 95 -14.08 26.54 -13.86
C VAL A 95 -12.67 26.17 -14.31
N LYS A 96 -11.78 27.16 -14.42
CA LYS A 96 -10.36 26.88 -14.58
C LYS A 96 -9.82 26.34 -13.27
N LEU A 97 -9.11 25.21 -13.32
CA LEU A 97 -8.47 24.62 -12.15
C LEU A 97 -7.66 25.67 -11.38
N ASP A 98 -8.06 25.89 -10.13
CA ASP A 98 -7.36 26.74 -9.19
C ASP A 98 -5.94 26.19 -8.91
N VAL A 99 -5.02 27.07 -8.51
CA VAL A 99 -3.63 26.74 -8.18
C VAL A 99 -3.55 25.63 -7.13
N HIS A 100 -4.49 25.61 -6.18
CA HIS A 100 -4.57 24.57 -5.15
C HIS A 100 -4.88 23.17 -5.70
N LEU A 101 -5.71 23.07 -6.75
CA LEU A 101 -5.98 21.76 -7.38
C LEU A 101 -4.76 21.24 -8.15
N LYS A 102 -3.96 22.12 -8.76
CA LYS A 102 -2.72 21.74 -9.45
C LYS A 102 -1.62 21.26 -8.51
N GLU A 103 -1.50 21.89 -7.33
CA GLU A 103 -0.57 21.42 -6.30
C GLU A 103 -0.98 20.03 -5.78
N LEU A 104 -2.30 19.79 -5.67
CA LEU A 104 -2.84 18.49 -5.28
C LEU A 104 -2.69 17.43 -6.39
N GLU A 105 -2.77 17.81 -7.66
CA GLU A 105 -2.55 16.91 -8.81
C GLU A 105 -1.18 16.21 -8.73
N ALA A 106 -0.11 16.98 -8.50
CA ALA A 106 1.24 16.43 -8.36
C ALA A 106 1.34 15.41 -7.20
N LEU A 107 0.64 15.68 -6.10
CA LEU A 107 0.61 14.79 -4.94
C LEU A 107 -0.25 13.54 -5.18
N VAL A 108 -1.36 13.66 -5.92
CA VAL A 108 -2.22 12.54 -6.33
C VAL A 108 -1.45 11.60 -7.25
N VAL A 109 -0.72 12.13 -8.24
CA VAL A 109 0.11 11.30 -9.13
C VAL A 109 1.20 10.55 -8.37
N LEU A 110 1.79 11.16 -7.34
CA LEU A 110 2.88 10.55 -6.57
C LEU A 110 2.42 9.49 -5.56
N LEU A 111 1.26 9.67 -4.94
CA LEU A 111 0.87 8.91 -3.75
C LEU A 111 -0.32 7.97 -3.96
N SER A 112 -1.15 8.19 -4.98
CA SER A 112 -2.41 7.47 -5.19
C SER A 112 -2.27 6.28 -6.15
N SER A 113 -3.24 5.36 -6.15
CA SER A 113 -3.30 4.30 -7.17
C SER A 113 -3.69 4.83 -8.55
N SER A 114 -3.37 4.03 -9.57
CA SER A 114 -3.73 4.30 -10.96
C SER A 114 -5.23 4.48 -11.20
N LYS A 115 -6.09 3.84 -10.40
CA LYS A 115 -7.55 4.04 -10.43
C LYS A 115 -7.94 5.46 -10.03
N VAL A 116 -7.37 5.96 -8.93
CA VAL A 116 -7.61 7.33 -8.43
C VAL A 116 -7.11 8.34 -9.45
N ILE A 117 -5.92 8.14 -10.01
CA ILE A 117 -5.34 9.04 -11.02
C ILE A 117 -6.24 9.14 -12.25
N LYS A 118 -6.75 8.02 -12.77
CA LYS A 118 -7.68 8.03 -13.91
C LYS A 118 -8.97 8.79 -13.59
N ALA A 119 -9.57 8.50 -12.43
CA ALA A 119 -10.80 9.15 -12.02
C ALA A 119 -10.59 10.66 -11.77
N PHE A 120 -9.39 11.06 -11.33
CA PHE A 120 -9.02 12.46 -11.14
C PHE A 120 -9.00 13.20 -12.47
N TYR A 121 -8.31 12.69 -13.48
CA TYR A 121 -8.26 13.31 -14.81
C TYR A 121 -9.63 13.32 -15.51
N GLU A 122 -10.45 12.28 -15.31
CA GLU A 122 -11.84 12.29 -15.79
C GLU A 122 -12.64 13.44 -15.16
N CYS A 123 -12.47 13.66 -13.85
CA CYS A 123 -13.12 14.75 -13.12
C CYS A 123 -12.61 16.12 -13.55
N GLU A 124 -11.30 16.26 -13.80
CA GLU A 124 -10.70 17.50 -14.28
C GLU A 124 -11.21 17.89 -15.67
N LYS A 125 -11.34 16.88 -16.54
CA LYS A 125 -11.83 17.09 -17.90
C LYS A 125 -13.29 17.56 -17.93
N THR A 126 -14.15 16.96 -17.11
CA THR A 126 -15.58 17.35 -17.03
C THR A 126 -15.76 18.72 -16.39
N LEU A 127 -14.94 19.06 -15.38
CA LEU A 127 -14.90 20.41 -14.80
C LEU A 127 -14.56 21.49 -15.83
N GLY A 128 -13.55 21.24 -16.66
CA GLY A 128 -13.09 22.18 -17.67
C GLY A 128 -14.06 22.36 -18.85
N SER A 129 -14.91 21.37 -19.15
CA SER A 129 -15.85 21.42 -20.28
C SER A 129 -17.26 21.86 -19.88
N ASP A 130 -17.81 21.27 -18.82
CA ASP A 130 -19.25 21.32 -18.53
C ASP A 130 -19.56 22.22 -17.33
N GLY A 131 -18.58 22.50 -16.46
CA GLY A 131 -18.76 23.26 -15.23
C GLY A 131 -19.11 22.41 -14.01
N LEU A 132 -19.02 23.01 -12.82
CA LEU A 132 -18.91 22.31 -11.54
C LEU A 132 -20.20 21.63 -11.05
N ASN A 133 -21.37 22.19 -11.41
CA ASN A 133 -22.68 21.79 -10.89
C ASN A 133 -23.49 20.94 -11.89
N THR A 134 -22.83 20.43 -12.94
CA THR A 134 -23.49 19.56 -13.92
C THR A 134 -23.61 18.11 -13.40
N PRO A 135 -24.62 17.34 -13.87
CA PRO A 135 -24.74 15.92 -13.55
C PRO A 135 -23.50 15.11 -13.93
N ALA A 136 -22.80 15.51 -15.00
CA ALA A 136 -21.56 14.90 -15.46
C ALA A 136 -20.40 15.14 -14.47
N ALA A 137 -20.23 16.37 -13.98
CA ALA A 137 -19.24 16.70 -12.97
C ALA A 137 -19.53 16.00 -11.63
N HIS A 138 -20.79 15.91 -11.21
CA HIS A 138 -21.19 15.16 -10.02
C HIS A 138 -20.90 13.65 -10.14
N SER A 139 -21.19 13.05 -11.30
CA SER A 139 -20.87 11.65 -11.57
C SER A 139 -19.37 11.39 -11.55
N ALA A 140 -18.57 12.26 -12.17
CA ALA A 140 -17.11 12.16 -12.18
C ALA A 140 -16.53 12.30 -10.76
N ARG A 141 -17.04 13.25 -9.96
CA ARG A 141 -16.66 13.41 -8.55
C ARG A 141 -17.01 12.17 -7.72
N GLN A 142 -18.19 11.58 -7.92
CA GLN A 142 -18.57 10.34 -7.23
C GLN A 142 -17.63 9.17 -7.56
N LYS A 143 -17.27 9.01 -8.84
CA LYS A 143 -16.29 8.00 -9.27
C LYS A 143 -14.93 8.21 -8.60
N LEU A 144 -14.48 9.46 -8.52
CA LEU A 144 -13.22 9.81 -7.84
C LEU A 144 -13.26 9.48 -6.35
N LEU A 145 -14.34 9.84 -5.65
CA LEU A 145 -14.52 9.53 -4.23
C LEU A 145 -14.57 8.01 -3.98
N TRP A 146 -15.18 7.23 -4.87
CA TRP A 146 -15.15 5.77 -4.79
C TRP A 146 -13.75 5.22 -5.01
N ALA A 147 -13.03 5.70 -6.02
CA ALA A 147 -11.65 5.27 -6.26
C ALA A 147 -10.74 5.59 -5.06
N MET A 148 -10.90 6.77 -4.43
CA MET A 148 -10.15 7.16 -3.22
C MET A 148 -10.47 6.25 -2.03
N ARG A 149 -11.73 5.84 -1.85
CA ARG A 149 -12.11 4.88 -0.80
C ARG A 149 -11.54 3.49 -1.01
N GLU A 150 -11.62 2.98 -2.23
CA GLU A 150 -10.99 1.70 -2.60
C GLU A 150 -9.48 1.74 -2.35
N ASP A 151 -8.83 2.85 -2.70
CA ASP A 151 -7.39 3.05 -2.52
C ASP A 151 -6.96 3.08 -1.04
N LEU A 152 -7.84 3.55 -0.15
CA LEU A 152 -7.67 3.49 1.29
C LEU A 152 -7.98 2.10 1.89
N GLY A 153 -8.41 1.14 1.07
CA GLY A 153 -8.78 -0.20 1.53
C GLY A 153 -10.15 -0.25 2.23
N GLN A 154 -10.97 0.79 2.08
CA GLN A 154 -12.37 0.74 2.49
C GLN A 154 -13.19 0.15 1.34
N PRO A 155 -13.86 -1.01 1.54
CA PRO A 155 -14.68 -1.59 0.49
C PRO A 155 -15.78 -0.60 0.09
N GLY A 156 -15.94 -0.36 -1.22
CA GLY A 156 -16.97 0.54 -1.77
C GLY A 156 -18.39 0.20 -1.29
N ASP A 157 -18.61 -1.06 -0.89
CA ASP A 157 -19.87 -1.59 -0.36
C ASP A 157 -20.17 -1.25 1.11
N PHE A 158 -19.33 -0.53 1.83
CA PHE A 158 -19.61 -0.26 3.25
C PHE A 158 -20.90 0.57 3.45
N LEU A 159 -21.32 1.37 2.46
CA LEU A 159 -22.61 2.06 2.49
C LEU A 159 -23.77 1.14 2.08
N LEU A 160 -23.60 0.29 1.06
CA LEU A 160 -24.60 -0.69 0.65
C LEU A 160 -24.86 -1.74 1.74
N GLN A 161 -23.82 -2.27 2.39
CA GLN A 161 -23.96 -3.19 3.52
C GLN A 161 -24.59 -2.52 4.75
N LYS A 162 -24.27 -1.25 5.03
CA LYS A 162 -24.86 -0.52 6.15
C LYS A 162 -26.35 -0.21 5.90
N GLU A 163 -26.76 0.07 4.67
CA GLU A 163 -28.18 0.24 4.32
C GLU A 163 -28.94 -1.09 4.30
N LEU A 164 -28.33 -2.18 3.82
CA LEU A 164 -28.91 -3.52 3.87
C LEU A 164 -29.10 -4.01 5.32
N LEU A 165 -28.15 -3.73 6.21
CA LEU A 165 -28.25 -4.04 7.66
C LEU A 165 -29.24 -3.13 8.41
N LYS A 166 -29.55 -1.94 7.88
CA LYS A 166 -30.52 -1.02 8.48
C LYS A 166 -31.96 -1.30 8.04
N ASN A 167 -32.15 -1.95 6.88
CA ASN A 167 -33.44 -2.38 6.35
C ASN A 167 -33.83 -3.83 6.74
N THR A 168 -33.01 -4.51 7.55
CA THR A 168 -33.29 -5.86 8.07
C THR A 168 -33.63 -5.88 9.57
N ASN A 169 -33.83 -4.72 10.19
CA ASN A 169 -34.45 -4.53 11.51
C ASN A 169 -35.71 -3.66 11.37
#